data_AF-A0A5J4WDQ9-F1
#
_entry.id   AF-A0A5J4WDQ9-F1
#
_cell.length_a   1.000
_cell.length_b   1.000
_cell.length_c   1.000
_cell.angle_alpha   90.00
_cell.angle_beta   90.00
_cell.angle_gamma   90.00
#
_symmetry.space_group_name_H-M   'P 1'
#
loop_
_entity.id
_entity.type
_entity.pdbx_description
1 polymer ?
#
loop_
_entity_poly.entity_id
_entity_poly.type
_entity_poly.pdbx_seq_one_letter_code
_entity_poly.pdbx_strand_id
1 'polypeptide(L)'
;MIFLHIPIVRPTIITHAISGSFFQKGANEFILCRSRQLELARIDEQYCLSILHSQSVFGVVLSMSLLHKQEYGRDFIVLGTDDGNINIIEFNPIIEQFLLVQTLFLCTPLIGHRDANEFIAIDN
;
A
#
# COMPACT_ATOMS: atom_id res chain seq x y z
N MET A 1 -9.81 -16.12 -30.30
CA MET A 1 -10.34 -16.63 -29.02
C MET A 1 -9.94 -15.65 -27.94
N ILE A 2 -10.89 -15.13 -27.15
CA ILE A 2 -10.63 -14.10 -26.13
C ILE A 2 -10.94 -14.71 -24.77
N PHE A 3 -10.01 -14.57 -23.82
CA PHE A 3 -10.20 -14.98 -22.42
C PHE A 3 -10.24 -13.75 -21.52
N LEU A 4 -11.11 -13.78 -20.50
CA LEU A 4 -11.25 -12.73 -19.50
C LEU A 4 -10.93 -13.33 -18.12
N HIS A 5 -10.10 -12.65 -17.34
CA HIS A 5 -9.75 -13.05 -15.98
C HIS A 5 -10.54 -12.20 -14.96
N ILE A 6 -11.40 -12.84 -14.17
CA ILE A 6 -12.17 -12.23 -13.08
C ILE A 6 -11.98 -13.07 -11.82
N PRO A 7 -11.32 -12.56 -10.77
CA PRO A 7 -11.20 -13.28 -9.51
C PRO A 7 -12.54 -13.29 -8.77
N ILE A 8 -13.02 -14.49 -8.41
CA ILE A 8 -14.26 -14.66 -7.64
C ILE A 8 -14.01 -14.39 -6.15
N VAL A 9 -12.85 -14.83 -5.66
CA VAL A 9 -12.43 -14.66 -4.25
C VAL A 9 -11.14 -13.86 -4.24
N ARG A 10 -11.07 -12.87 -3.35
CA ARG A 10 -9.88 -12.05 -3.18
C ARG A 10 -8.85 -12.78 -2.32
N PRO A 11 -7.55 -12.54 -2.51
CA PRO A 11 -6.53 -13.08 -1.62
C PRO A 11 -6.82 -12.68 -0.17
N THR A 12 -6.70 -13.61 0.77
CA THR A 12 -6.94 -13.35 2.20
C THR A 12 -5.66 -13.23 3.01
N ILE A 13 -4.51 -13.63 2.45
CA ILE A 13 -3.21 -13.50 3.11
C ILE A 13 -2.84 -12.03 3.26
N ILE A 14 -2.36 -11.64 4.43
CA ILE A 14 -1.78 -10.31 4.69
C ILE A 14 -0.27 -10.50 4.66
N THR A 15 0.41 -9.90 3.69
CA THR A 15 1.87 -9.96 3.56
C THR A 15 2.56 -8.86 4.35
N HIS A 16 1.96 -7.67 4.37
CA HIS A 16 2.46 -6.53 5.11
C HIS A 16 1.32 -5.76 5.76
N ALA A 17 1.59 -5.13 6.90
CA ALA A 17 0.66 -4.24 7.57
C ALA A 17 1.42 -3.07 8.18
N ILE A 18 0.91 -1.84 8.00
CA ILE A 18 1.44 -0.64 8.65
C ILE A 18 0.30 0.13 9.32
N SER A 19 0.61 0.80 10.43
CA SER A 19 -0.33 1.67 11.14
C SER A 19 0.07 3.13 11.00
N GLY A 20 -0.91 4.01 10.78
CA GLY A 20 -0.68 5.45 10.61
C GLY A 20 -1.99 6.22 10.44
N SER A 21 -1.87 7.51 10.13
CA SER A 21 -2.98 8.40 9.83
C SER A 21 -3.08 8.63 8.33
N PHE A 22 -3.95 7.89 7.62
CA PHE A 22 -4.02 7.94 6.15
C PHE A 22 -5.23 8.74 5.65
N PHE A 23 -6.39 8.51 6.24
CA PHE A 23 -7.66 9.16 5.91
C PHE A 23 -7.87 10.42 6.75
N GLN A 24 -7.66 10.31 8.06
CA GLN A 24 -7.85 11.39 9.02
C GLN A 24 -6.61 11.63 9.88
N LYS A 25 -6.30 12.91 10.12
CA LYS A 25 -5.17 13.31 10.97
C LYS A 25 -5.39 12.83 12.40
N GLY A 26 -4.45 12.06 12.94
CA GLY A 26 -4.49 11.55 14.30
C GLY A 26 -5.40 10.33 14.49
N ALA A 27 -5.99 9.81 13.41
CA ALA A 27 -6.66 8.52 13.44
C ALA A 27 -5.61 7.39 13.37
N ASN A 28 -5.83 6.33 14.14
CA ASN A 28 -5.05 5.09 14.03
C ASN A 28 -5.74 4.16 13.03
N GLU A 29 -5.21 4.16 11.83
CA GLU A 29 -5.68 3.34 10.72
C GLU A 29 -4.58 2.38 10.28
N PHE A 30 -5.00 1.36 9.53
CA PHE A 30 -4.12 0.31 9.08
C PHE A 30 -4.17 0.21 7.56
N ILE A 31 -3.02 0.07 6.94
CA ILE A 31 -2.91 -0.36 5.56
C ILE A 31 -2.50 -1.82 5.58
N LEU A 32 -3.35 -2.67 5.02
CA LEU A 32 -3.11 -4.09 4.87
C LEU A 32 -2.78 -4.38 3.41
N CYS A 33 -1.66 -5.04 3.19
CA CYS A 33 -1.26 -5.51 1.87
C CYS A 33 -1.54 -7.00 1.74
N ARG A 34 -2.24 -7.38 0.67
CA ARG A 34 -2.52 -8.76 0.28
C ARG A 34 -1.84 -9.10 -1.04
N SER A 35 -0.51 -8.94 -1.08
CA SER A 35 0.36 -9.08 -2.26
C SER A 35 0.08 -8.08 -3.39
N ARG A 36 -1.08 -8.15 -4.06
CA ARG A 36 -1.46 -7.29 -5.20
C ARG A 36 -2.63 -6.35 -4.88
N GLN A 37 -3.03 -6.29 -3.63
CA GLN A 37 -4.20 -5.53 -3.18
C GLN A 37 -3.86 -4.79 -1.90
N LEU A 38 -4.27 -3.54 -1.82
CA LEU A 38 -4.15 -2.69 -0.64
C LEU A 38 -5.52 -2.43 -0.06
N GLU A 39 -5.61 -2.54 1.26
CA GLU A 39 -6.82 -2.29 2.02
C GLU A 39 -6.54 -1.27 3.10
N LEU A 40 -7.36 -0.22 3.12
CA LEU A 40 -7.41 0.72 4.24
C LEU A 40 -8.43 0.17 5.24
N ALA A 41 -8.00 -0.09 6.45
CA ALA A 41 -8.82 -0.62 7.53
C ALA A 41 -8.73 0.28 8.77
N ARG A 42 -9.80 0.28 9.55
CA ARG A 42 -9.90 0.99 10.83
C ARG A 42 -10.51 0.06 11.86
N ILE A 43 -10.12 0.24 13.11
CA ILE A 43 -10.76 -0.44 14.23
C ILE A 43 -11.87 0.47 14.76
N ASP A 44 -13.11 -0.03 14.77
CA ASP A 44 -14.26 0.68 15.32
C ASP A 44 -14.26 0.66 16.86
N GLU A 45 -15.18 1.40 17.48
CA GLU A 45 -15.32 1.46 18.95
C GLU A 45 -15.60 0.08 19.58
N GLN A 46 -16.18 -0.86 18.83
CA GLN A 46 -16.39 -2.24 19.28
C GLN A 46 -15.14 -3.14 19.12
N TYR A 47 -13.96 -2.59 18.82
CA TYR A 47 -12.72 -3.33 18.56
C TYR A 47 -12.79 -4.29 17.35
N CYS A 48 -13.75 -4.08 16.46
CA CYS A 48 -13.88 -4.81 15.20
C CYS A 48 -13.09 -4.10 14.10
N LEU A 49 -12.39 -4.87 13.26
CA LEU A 49 -11.67 -4.36 12.11
C LEU A 49 -12.63 -4.18 10.93
N SER A 50 -12.80 -2.94 10.49
CA SER A 50 -13.64 -2.55 9.36
C SER A 50 -12.77 -2.09 8.19
N ILE A 51 -13.00 -2.66 7.00
CA ILE A 51 -12.30 -2.26 5.77
C ILE A 51 -13.03 -1.06 5.18
N LEU A 52 -12.36 0.08 5.14
CA LEU A 52 -12.87 1.33 4.58
C LEU A 52 -12.73 1.37 3.06
N HIS A 53 -11.60 0.92 2.55
CA HIS A 53 -11.33 0.95 1.12
C HIS A 53 -10.45 -0.22 0.70
N SER A 54 -10.61 -0.67 -0.55
CA SER A 54 -9.85 -1.79 -1.11
C SER A 54 -9.57 -1.57 -2.59
N GLN A 55 -8.29 -1.58 -2.96
CA GLN A 55 -7.83 -1.32 -4.33
C GLN A 55 -6.77 -2.33 -4.75
N SER A 56 -6.83 -2.77 -6.00
CA SER A 56 -5.74 -3.56 -6.59
C SER A 56 -4.61 -2.65 -7.04
N VAL A 57 -3.38 -3.02 -6.67
CA VAL A 57 -2.15 -2.39 -7.13
C VAL A 57 -1.58 -3.18 -8.30
N PHE A 58 -1.03 -2.48 -9.29
CA PHE A 58 -0.37 -3.11 -10.41
C PHE A 58 1.03 -3.56 -9.96
N GLY A 59 1.22 -4.88 -9.89
CA GLY A 59 2.45 -5.51 -9.42
C GLY A 59 2.28 -6.24 -8.09
N VAL A 60 3.35 -6.88 -7.65
CA VAL A 60 3.48 -7.51 -6.34
C VAL A 60 4.20 -6.55 -5.39
N VAL A 61 3.58 -6.27 -4.25
CA VAL A 61 4.22 -5.50 -3.18
C VAL A 61 5.21 -6.41 -2.45
N LEU A 62 6.49 -6.08 -2.55
CA LEU A 62 7.60 -6.79 -1.92
C LEU A 62 7.95 -6.21 -0.56
N SER A 63 7.84 -4.89 -0.40
CA SER A 63 8.08 -4.19 0.85
C SER A 63 7.17 -2.97 1.01
N MET A 64 6.90 -2.59 2.26
CA MET A 64 6.00 -1.49 2.61
C MET A 64 6.48 -0.76 3.85
N SER A 65 6.50 0.57 3.82
CA SER A 65 6.84 1.42 4.96
C SER A 65 5.95 2.66 5.03
N LEU A 66 5.83 3.21 6.24
CA LEU A 66 5.18 4.49 6.51
C LEU A 66 6.17 5.63 6.27
N LEU A 67 5.71 6.74 5.70
CA LEU A 67 6.43 8.01 5.65
C LEU A 67 5.56 9.10 6.27
N HIS A 68 5.94 9.52 7.48
CA HIS A 68 5.25 10.61 8.17
C HIS A 68 5.69 11.97 7.61
N LYS A 69 4.75 12.76 7.07
CA LYS A 69 5.04 14.12 6.62
C LYS A 69 4.31 15.13 7.50
N GLN A 70 5.05 15.70 8.44
CA GLN A 70 4.55 16.62 9.48
C GLN A 70 3.71 17.78 8.90
N GLU A 71 4.06 18.26 7.71
CA GLU A 71 3.39 19.39 7.05
C GLU A 71 1.98 19.07 6.54
N TYR A 72 1.70 17.81 6.17
CA TYR A 72 0.45 17.44 5.46
C TYR A 72 -0.61 16.83 6.38
N GLY A 73 -0.21 16.40 7.59
CA GLY A 73 -1.12 15.81 8.57
C GLY A 73 -1.72 14.45 8.15
N ARG A 74 -1.24 13.88 7.04
CA ARG A 74 -1.54 12.53 6.56
C ARG A 74 -0.22 11.85 6.21
N ASP A 75 -0.17 10.56 6.45
CA ASP A 75 0.99 9.73 6.19
C ASP A 75 0.96 9.22 4.76
N PHE A 76 2.14 9.17 4.15
CA PHE A 76 2.35 8.56 2.85
C PHE A 76 2.74 7.10 3.05
N ILE A 77 2.45 6.28 2.05
CA ILE A 77 2.79 4.88 2.01
C ILE A 77 3.88 4.71 0.96
N VAL A 78 4.98 4.08 1.34
CA VAL A 78 6.07 3.77 0.43
C VAL A 78 6.05 2.29 0.13
N LEU A 79 6.03 1.95 -1.15
CA LEU A 79 5.91 0.59 -1.65
C LEU A 79 7.10 0.25 -2.55
N GLY A 80 7.76 -0.86 -2.27
CA GLY A 80 8.66 -1.52 -3.21
C GLY A 80 7.88 -2.56 -4.00
N THR A 81 7.85 -2.44 -5.32
CA THR A 81 7.17 -3.41 -6.20
C THR A 81 8.16 -4.25 -7.00
N ASP A 82 7.68 -5.37 -7.54
CA ASP A 82 8.41 -6.27 -8.46
C ASP A 82 8.90 -5.60 -9.75
N ASP A 83 8.34 -4.44 -10.10
CA ASP A 83 8.77 -3.64 -11.26
C ASP A 83 10.12 -2.92 -11.06
N GLY A 84 10.79 -3.08 -9.92
CA GLY A 84 12.07 -2.39 -9.63
C GLY A 84 11.90 -0.91 -9.26
N ASN A 85 10.66 -0.50 -8.96
CA ASN A 85 10.28 0.86 -8.62
C ASN A 85 9.92 0.99 -7.14
N ILE A 86 10.28 2.13 -6.55
CA ILE A 86 9.72 2.57 -5.27
C ILE A 86 8.61 3.58 -5.58
N ASN A 87 7.40 3.28 -5.12
CA ASN A 87 6.23 4.11 -5.32
C ASN A 87 5.80 4.72 -3.99
N ILE A 88 5.68 6.04 -3.98
CA ILE A 88 5.09 6.79 -2.87
C ILE A 88 3.64 7.06 -3.25
N ILE A 89 2.71 6.57 -2.44
CA ILE A 89 1.28 6.72 -2.65
C ILE A 89 0.63 7.44 -1.47
N GLU A 90 -0.50 8.08 -1.72
CA GLU A 90 -1.37 8.65 -0.70
C GLU A 90 -2.81 8.17 -0.90
N PHE A 91 -3.58 8.11 0.17
CA PHE A 91 -5.02 7.89 0.06
C PHE A 91 -5.74 9.24 -0.11
N ASN A 92 -6.53 9.38 -1.17
CA ASN A 92 -7.37 10.55 -1.37
C ASN A 92 -8.81 10.25 -0.94
N PRO A 93 -9.32 10.88 0.13
CA PRO A 93 -10.64 10.61 0.67
C PRO A 93 -11.80 11.15 -0.18
N ILE A 94 -11.54 12.10 -1.08
CA ILE A 94 -12.59 12.73 -1.91
C ILE A 94 -12.97 11.82 -3.07
N ILE A 95 -11.97 11.22 -3.71
CA ILE A 95 -12.16 10.28 -4.82
C ILE A 95 -12.19 8.82 -4.35
N GLU A 96 -11.92 8.59 -3.07
CA GLU A 96 -11.81 7.27 -2.43
C GLU A 96 -10.86 6.33 -3.16
N GLN A 97 -9.63 6.78 -3.44
CA GLN A 97 -8.62 5.99 -4.16
C GLN A 97 -7.22 6.26 -3.65
N PHE A 98 -6.35 5.26 -3.78
CA PHE A 98 -4.91 5.44 -3.66
C PHE A 98 -4.36 6.10 -4.93
N LEU A 99 -3.71 7.23 -4.72
CA LEU A 99 -3.05 8.01 -5.77
C LEU A 99 -1.54 7.82 -5.68
N LEU A 100 -0.93 7.62 -6.84
CA LEU A 100 0.51 7.67 -6.99
C LEU A 100 0.97 9.13 -6.92
N VAL A 101 1.79 9.43 -5.93
CA VAL A 101 2.37 10.77 -5.73
C VAL A 101 3.70 10.86 -6.47
N GLN A 102 4.55 9.84 -6.31
CA GLN A 102 5.88 9.81 -6.91
C GLN A 102 6.34 8.38 -7.16
N THR A 103 7.05 8.18 -8.26
CA THR A 103 7.79 6.94 -8.55
C THR A 103 9.28 7.25 -8.64
N LEU A 104 10.08 6.44 -7.95
CA LEU A 104 11.53 6.40 -8.09
C LEU A 104 11.91 5.11 -8.80
N PHE A 105 12.55 5.25 -9.96
CA PHE A 105 13.08 4.14 -10.73
C PHE A 105 14.48 3.80 -10.21
N LEU A 106 14.65 2.61 -9.64
CA LEU A 106 15.95 2.18 -9.10
C LEU A 106 16.63 1.17 -10.02
N CYS A 107 15.90 0.16 -10.46
CA CYS A 107 16.46 -0.97 -11.20
C CYS A 107 15.51 -1.47 -12.28
N THR A 108 16.04 -2.32 -13.16
CA THR A 108 15.24 -3.02 -14.17
C THR A 108 14.24 -3.99 -13.52
N PRO A 109 13.04 -4.17 -14.11
CA PRO A 109 11.98 -4.99 -13.54
C PRO A 109 12.33 -6.48 -13.59
N LEU A 110 12.70 -7.07 -12.46
CA LEU A 110 12.85 -8.51 -12.22
C LEU A 110 12.80 -8.74 -10.71
N ILE A 111 12.42 -9.95 -10.26
CA ILE A 111 12.67 -10.43 -8.90
C ILE A 111 14.00 -11.21 -8.91
N GLY A 112 15.09 -10.53 -8.60
CA GLY A 112 16.43 -11.05 -8.45
C GLY A 112 16.98 -10.86 -7.02
N HIS A 113 17.97 -11.67 -6.66
CA HIS A 113 18.63 -11.65 -5.34
C HIS A 113 19.38 -10.32 -5.04
N ARG A 114 19.34 -9.34 -5.95
CA ARG A 114 20.00 -8.02 -5.81
C ARG A 114 19.01 -6.87 -5.98
N ASP A 115 17.73 -7.11 -5.77
CA ASP A 115 16.75 -6.04 -5.90
C ASP A 115 16.69 -5.21 -4.63
N ALA A 116 16.80 -3.89 -4.81
CA ALA A 116 16.70 -2.92 -3.72
C ALA A 116 15.30 -2.87 -3.07
N ASN A 117 14.30 -3.53 -3.67
CA ASN A 117 12.90 -3.43 -3.27
C ASN A 117 12.46 -4.49 -2.26
N GLU A 118 13.32 -5.46 -1.90
CA GLU A 118 12.99 -6.50 -0.92
C GLU A 118 12.85 -5.93 0.49
N PHE A 119 13.63 -4.89 0.82
CA PHE A 119 13.63 -4.25 2.12
C PHE A 119 13.53 -2.74 1.96
N ILE A 120 12.57 -2.12 2.64
CA ILE A 120 12.46 -0.67 2.76
C ILE A 120 12.42 -0.32 4.24
N ALA A 121 13.27 0.62 4.62
CA ALA A 121 13.24 1.28 5.91
C ALA A 121 13.32 2.79 5.66
N ILE A 122 12.51 3.54 6.39
CA ILE A 122 12.43 5.00 6.29
C ILE A 122 12.79 5.57 7.66
N ASP A 123 13.59 6.62 7.64
CA ASP A 123 13.92 7.38 8.85
C ASP A 123 12.70 8.19 9.31
N ASN A 124 12.41 8.18 10.60
CA ASN A 124 11.20 8.77 11.20
C ASN A 124 11.48 10.13 11.81
#